data_AF-A0A835PJE0-F1
#
_entry.id   AF-A0A835PJE0-F1
#
_cell.length_a   1.000
_cell.length_b   1.000
_cell.length_c   1.000
_cell.angle_alpha   90.00
_cell.angle_beta   90.00
_cell.angle_gamma   90.00
#
_symmetry.space_group_name_H-M   'P 1'
#
loop_
_entity.id
_entity.type
_entity.pdbx_description
1 polymer ?
#
loop_
_entity_poly.entity_id
_entity_poly.type
_entity_poly.pdbx_seq_one_letter_code
_entity_poly.pdbx_strand_id
1 'polypeptide(L)'
;MGCSAGDTIPYVICCQKDASSGSSTGIAQRARHPDELKRDNSEWMVDIDYYLSQQIHPVVSRLCASIQGTSPARLADCLGIDSSKFQHKSSDESNKDAPHVLPVIDDDDRYLGCEPLRLTCPSCSCSFECPPISTFFSPESNANATGLEAENKMDANFWRRMRCLRCPEDIEGCKITPSMITNQVKRQADHFISLYYKGLMMCDDEICKYTTRSLNLRVMGESERGTICPNYPHCNGHLIRQYNEADLYRQLSYFCYLLDATRCIEKLDQNSRATYERDVATIYSAVHPAQLVIRKLRDRCAYGWVQLKDLTVSV
;
A
#
# COMPACT_ATOMS: atom_id res chain seq x y z
N MET A 1 -43.43 -16.20 15.04
CA MET A 1 -42.46 -16.92 15.88
C MET A 1 -41.45 -15.90 16.38
N GLY A 2 -41.35 -15.69 17.69
CA GLY A 2 -40.30 -14.83 18.27
C GLY A 2 -39.03 -15.65 18.46
N CYS A 3 -37.86 -15.03 18.29
CA CYS A 3 -36.57 -15.64 18.62
C CYS A 3 -36.17 -15.19 20.04
N SER A 4 -35.64 -16.10 20.85
CA SER A 4 -35.15 -15.85 22.21
C SER A 4 -33.64 -16.04 22.32
N ALA A 5 -33.04 -15.54 23.39
CA ALA A 5 -31.62 -15.75 23.66
C ALA A 5 -31.33 -17.25 23.86
N GLY A 6 -30.35 -17.77 23.11
CA GLY A 6 -29.99 -19.19 23.09
C GLY A 6 -30.55 -19.96 21.90
N ASP A 7 -31.47 -19.38 21.13
CA ASP A 7 -32.01 -20.02 19.93
C ASP A 7 -30.98 -19.98 18.78
N THR A 8 -30.89 -21.08 18.02
CA THR A 8 -30.10 -21.15 16.78
C THR A 8 -30.97 -20.78 15.59
N ILE A 9 -30.57 -19.74 14.85
CA ILE A 9 -31.32 -19.25 13.69
C ILE A 9 -30.60 -19.69 12.41
N PRO A 10 -31.19 -20.58 11.59
CA PRO A 10 -30.58 -20.99 10.33
C PRO A 10 -30.74 -19.88 9.28
N TYR A 11 -29.68 -19.62 8.52
CA TYR A 11 -29.67 -18.61 7.47
C TYR A 11 -28.78 -19.02 6.29
N VAL A 12 -29.09 -18.49 5.12
CA VAL A 12 -28.29 -18.57 3.89
C VAL A 12 -28.15 -17.18 3.25
N ILE A 13 -27.00 -16.89 2.67
CA ILE A 13 -26.72 -15.61 2.00
C ILE A 13 -27.16 -15.70 0.53
N CYS A 14 -27.95 -14.73 0.10
CA CYS A 14 -28.59 -14.72 -1.21
C CYS A 14 -28.25 -13.45 -2.02
N CYS A 15 -28.39 -13.55 -3.34
CA CYS A 15 -28.38 -12.43 -4.28
C CYS A 15 -29.71 -12.39 -5.06
N GLN A 16 -30.07 -11.21 -5.57
CA GLN A 16 -31.28 -11.04 -6.38
C GLN A 16 -30.96 -11.36 -7.85
N LYS A 17 -31.85 -12.07 -8.57
CA LYS A 17 -31.61 -12.54 -9.95
C LYS A 17 -31.21 -11.45 -10.95
N ASP A 18 -31.72 -10.24 -10.78
CA ASP A 18 -31.49 -9.12 -11.70
C ASP A 18 -30.41 -8.14 -11.22
N ALA A 19 -29.78 -8.42 -10.08
CA ALA A 19 -28.63 -7.65 -9.62
C ALA A 19 -27.37 -8.29 -10.21
N SER A 20 -26.70 -7.59 -11.13
CA SER A 20 -25.31 -7.89 -11.51
C SER A 20 -24.47 -8.12 -10.26
N SER A 21 -23.61 -9.15 -10.28
CA SER A 21 -22.77 -9.60 -9.16
C SER A 21 -22.17 -8.43 -8.40
N GLY A 22 -22.83 -8.01 -7.31
CA GLY A 22 -22.49 -6.77 -6.61
C GLY A 22 -23.66 -5.93 -6.11
N SER A 23 -24.80 -6.53 -5.69
CA SER A 23 -25.79 -5.79 -4.90
C SER A 23 -25.10 -5.17 -3.67
N SER A 24 -25.03 -3.84 -3.62
CA SER A 24 -24.38 -3.02 -2.58
C SER A 24 -25.13 -3.02 -1.24
N THR A 25 -25.90 -4.07 -0.98
CA THR A 25 -26.62 -4.28 0.28
C THR A 25 -25.76 -5.08 1.25
N GLY A 26 -25.74 -4.69 2.53
CA GLY A 26 -24.89 -5.32 3.53
C GLY A 26 -25.21 -6.80 3.73
N ILE A 27 -24.25 -7.61 4.17
CA ILE A 27 -24.40 -9.08 4.32
C ILE A 27 -25.68 -9.48 5.07
N ALA A 28 -26.03 -8.73 6.13
CA ALA A 28 -27.21 -8.97 6.95
C ALA A 28 -28.52 -8.82 6.17
N GLN A 29 -28.57 -7.89 5.21
CA GLN A 29 -29.76 -7.66 4.37
C GLN A 29 -29.97 -8.76 3.32
N ARG A 30 -28.93 -9.58 3.09
CA ARG A 30 -28.91 -10.70 2.14
C ARG A 30 -29.12 -12.06 2.81
N ALA A 31 -29.16 -12.11 4.14
CA ALA A 31 -29.43 -13.33 4.88
C ALA A 31 -30.94 -13.67 4.83
N ARG A 32 -31.27 -14.91 4.49
CA ARG A 32 -32.63 -15.43 4.40
C ARG A 32 -32.73 -16.79 5.08
N HIS A 33 -33.92 -17.18 5.50
CA HIS A 33 -34.13 -18.52 6.06
C HIS A 33 -34.15 -19.56 4.92
N PRO A 34 -33.51 -20.75 5.06
CA PRO A 34 -33.48 -21.76 3.99
C PRO A 34 -34.86 -22.17 3.46
N ASP A 35 -35.87 -22.17 4.33
CA ASP A 35 -37.24 -22.53 3.94
C ASP A 35 -37.94 -21.43 3.11
N GLU A 36 -37.48 -20.18 3.17
CA GLU A 36 -37.97 -19.11 2.27
C GLU A 36 -37.50 -19.32 0.83
N LEU A 37 -36.35 -19.99 0.63
CA LEU A 37 -35.84 -20.31 -0.71
C LEU A 37 -36.50 -21.55 -1.30
N LYS A 38 -36.83 -22.55 -0.46
CA LYS A 38 -37.53 -23.77 -0.91
C LYS A 38 -38.95 -23.48 -1.36
N ARG A 39 -39.58 -22.44 -0.80
CA ARG A 39 -40.94 -22.00 -1.12
C ARG A 39 -40.91 -21.08 -2.34
N ASP A 40 -40.57 -21.65 -3.49
CA ASP A 40 -40.72 -21.12 -4.85
C ASP A 40 -40.58 -19.59 -4.99
N ASN A 41 -39.48 -19.05 -4.47
CA ASN A 41 -39.21 -17.62 -4.47
C ASN A 41 -38.25 -17.29 -5.62
N SER A 42 -38.80 -16.91 -6.77
CA SER A 42 -38.04 -16.74 -8.02
C SER A 42 -37.08 -15.56 -8.01
N GLU A 43 -37.20 -14.64 -7.04
CA GLU A 43 -36.40 -13.41 -6.94
C GLU A 43 -35.01 -13.61 -6.32
N TRP A 44 -34.84 -14.58 -5.42
CA TRP A 44 -33.63 -14.76 -4.62
C TRP A 44 -32.93 -16.07 -4.93
N MET A 45 -31.62 -16.00 -5.16
CA MET A 45 -30.75 -17.16 -5.38
C MET A 45 -29.63 -17.18 -4.35
N VAL A 46 -29.09 -18.36 -4.07
CA VAL A 46 -27.90 -18.49 -3.20
C VAL A 46 -26.72 -17.77 -3.85
N ASP A 47 -26.03 -16.94 -3.07
CA ASP A 47 -24.85 -16.21 -3.53
C ASP A 47 -23.62 -17.15 -3.49
N ILE A 48 -23.42 -17.90 -4.57
CA ILE A 48 -22.32 -18.88 -4.70
C ILE A 48 -20.95 -18.19 -4.53
N ASP A 49 -20.77 -17.00 -5.11
CA ASP A 49 -19.52 -16.24 -5.06
C ASP A 49 -19.15 -15.86 -3.61
N TYR A 50 -20.15 -15.50 -2.80
CA TYR A 50 -19.93 -15.25 -1.37
C TYR A 50 -19.38 -16.49 -0.65
N TYR A 51 -19.97 -17.66 -0.84
CA TYR A 51 -19.51 -18.88 -0.17
C TYR A 51 -18.14 -19.33 -0.66
N LEU A 52 -17.89 -19.25 -1.96
CA LEU A 52 -16.59 -19.53 -2.55
C LEU A 52 -15.51 -18.61 -1.98
N SER A 53 -15.77 -17.30 -1.89
CA SER A 53 -14.77 -16.32 -1.46
C SER A 53 -14.59 -16.18 0.05
N GLN A 54 -15.66 -16.32 0.84
CA GLN A 54 -15.63 -16.05 2.29
C GLN A 54 -15.59 -17.30 3.16
N GLN A 55 -15.96 -18.47 2.63
CA GLN A 55 -15.97 -19.71 3.42
C GLN A 55 -15.03 -20.78 2.86
N ILE A 56 -15.08 -21.04 1.56
CA ILE A 56 -14.29 -22.12 0.94
C ILE A 56 -12.84 -21.68 0.72
N HIS A 57 -12.63 -20.56 0.03
CA HIS A 57 -11.28 -20.06 -0.29
C HIS A 57 -10.40 -19.89 0.96
N PRO A 58 -10.86 -19.27 2.07
CA PRO A 58 -10.01 -19.11 3.25
C PRO A 58 -9.56 -20.42 3.88
N VAL A 59 -10.44 -21.43 3.90
CA VAL A 59 -10.12 -22.75 4.44
C VAL A 59 -9.10 -23.47 3.56
N VAL A 60 -9.28 -23.45 2.24
CA VAL A 60 -8.36 -24.07 1.28
C VAL A 60 -7.01 -23.35 1.28
N SER A 61 -7.01 -22.02 1.27
CA SER A 61 -5.81 -21.19 1.32
C SER A 61 -4.95 -21.53 2.54
N ARG A 62 -5.57 -21.64 3.73
CA ARG A 62 -4.86 -22.04 4.95
C ARG A 62 -4.29 -23.46 4.89
N LEU A 63 -5.03 -24.42 4.33
CA LEU A 63 -4.54 -25.81 4.21
C LEU A 63 -3.39 -25.94 3.22
N CYS A 64 -3.38 -25.11 2.18
CA CYS A 64 -2.38 -25.15 1.13
C CYS A 64 -1.19 -24.19 1.36
N ALA A 65 -1.23 -23.33 2.37
CA ALA A 65 -0.22 -22.28 2.59
C ALA A 65 1.23 -22.80 2.64
N SER A 66 1.46 -24.01 3.13
CA SER A 66 2.80 -24.64 3.21
C SER A 66 3.21 -25.42 1.95
N ILE A 67 2.32 -25.55 0.96
CA ILE A 67 2.58 -26.30 -0.27
C ILE A 67 3.25 -25.38 -1.29
N GLN A 68 4.51 -25.68 -1.61
CA GLN A 68 5.27 -24.94 -2.62
C GLN A 68 4.55 -24.92 -3.98
N GLY A 69 4.57 -23.75 -4.63
CA GLY A 69 3.92 -23.55 -5.94
C GLY A 69 2.42 -23.27 -5.86
N THR A 70 1.83 -23.20 -4.67
CA THR A 70 0.47 -22.68 -4.45
C THR A 70 0.51 -21.23 -3.99
N SER A 71 -0.50 -20.45 -4.37
CA SER A 71 -0.70 -19.08 -3.89
C SER A 71 -2.19 -18.81 -3.72
N PRO A 72 -2.59 -17.89 -2.82
CA PRO A 72 -4.00 -17.54 -2.64
C PRO A 72 -4.68 -17.11 -3.95
N ALA A 73 -3.95 -16.39 -4.82
CA ALA A 73 -4.43 -16.00 -6.14
C ALA A 73 -4.67 -17.21 -7.06
N ARG A 74 -3.72 -18.14 -7.12
CA ARG A 74 -3.84 -19.36 -7.93
C ARG A 74 -4.98 -20.27 -7.44
N LEU A 75 -5.19 -20.34 -6.12
CA LEU A 75 -6.31 -21.06 -5.54
C LEU A 75 -7.66 -20.38 -5.83
N ALA A 76 -7.70 -19.04 -5.88
CA ALA A 76 -8.88 -18.30 -6.32
C ALA A 76 -9.24 -18.58 -7.78
N ASP A 77 -8.23 -18.61 -8.68
CA ASP A 77 -8.42 -18.99 -10.08
C ASP A 77 -9.00 -20.41 -10.20
N CYS A 78 -8.48 -21.36 -9.41
CA CYS A 78 -8.99 -22.73 -9.38
C CYS A 78 -10.45 -22.83 -8.89
N LEU A 79 -10.89 -21.90 -8.03
CA LEU A 79 -12.26 -21.82 -7.53
C LEU A 79 -13.18 -21.00 -8.45
N GLY A 80 -12.66 -20.44 -9.55
CA GLY A 80 -13.43 -19.61 -10.48
C GLY A 80 -13.76 -18.21 -9.96
N ILE A 81 -13.04 -17.73 -8.95
CA ILE A 81 -13.21 -16.39 -8.36
C ILE A 81 -12.13 -15.47 -8.92
N ASP A 82 -12.45 -14.19 -9.09
CA ASP A 82 -11.51 -13.15 -9.50
C ASP A 82 -10.25 -13.10 -8.62
N SER A 83 -9.13 -13.58 -9.17
CA SER A 83 -7.84 -13.66 -8.48
C SER A 83 -7.22 -12.32 -8.15
N SER A 84 -7.60 -11.24 -8.84
CA SER A 84 -7.08 -9.89 -8.57
C SER A 84 -7.35 -9.45 -7.12
N LYS A 85 -8.48 -9.89 -6.54
CA LYS A 85 -8.88 -9.61 -5.15
C LYS A 85 -8.00 -10.29 -4.11
N PHE A 86 -7.20 -11.28 -4.53
CA PHE A 86 -6.39 -12.13 -3.65
C PHE A 86 -4.88 -11.95 -3.86
N GLN A 87 -4.47 -11.06 -4.76
CA GLN A 87 -3.05 -10.75 -5.01
C GLN A 87 -2.40 -9.97 -3.86
N HIS A 88 -3.17 -9.20 -3.10
CA HIS A 88 -2.65 -8.28 -2.07
C HIS A 88 -2.23 -8.91 -0.73
N LYS A 89 -2.21 -10.25 -0.62
CA LYS A 89 -1.90 -10.95 0.64
C LYS A 89 -0.73 -11.92 0.56
N SER A 90 0.12 -11.83 -0.47
CA SER A 90 1.47 -12.39 -0.34
C SER A 90 2.34 -11.41 0.46
N SER A 91 2.00 -11.20 1.73
CA SER A 91 3.04 -10.86 2.70
C SER A 91 3.87 -12.14 2.80
N ASP A 92 5.06 -12.13 2.21
CA ASP A 92 6.07 -13.16 2.39
C ASP A 92 6.43 -13.25 3.89
N GLU A 93 5.60 -13.95 4.67
CA GLU A 93 5.95 -14.50 5.98
C GLU A 93 6.23 -16.00 5.85
N SER A 94 6.90 -16.37 4.76
CA SER A 94 7.46 -17.71 4.60
C SER A 94 8.98 -17.57 4.48
N ASN A 95 9.66 -18.01 5.54
CA ASN A 95 11.10 -18.31 5.64
C ASN A 95 12.04 -17.18 6.12
N LYS A 96 12.15 -17.04 7.45
CA LYS A 96 13.13 -16.15 8.13
C LYS A 96 14.51 -16.78 8.39
N ASP A 97 14.82 -17.98 7.89
CA ASP A 97 16.03 -18.73 8.27
C ASP A 97 17.02 -19.05 7.13
N ALA A 98 17.14 -18.17 6.13
CA ALA A 98 18.21 -18.27 5.15
C ALA A 98 19.05 -16.97 5.12
N PRO A 99 20.40 -17.06 5.20
CA PRO A 99 21.28 -15.91 5.08
C PRO A 99 21.34 -15.52 3.60
N HIS A 100 20.30 -14.83 3.13
CA HIS A 100 20.28 -14.27 1.80
C HIS A 100 21.24 -13.07 1.79
N VAL A 101 22.36 -13.24 1.09
CA VAL A 101 23.07 -12.12 0.47
C VAL A 101 22.01 -11.31 -0.27
N LEU A 102 21.71 -10.10 0.22
CA LEU A 102 20.67 -9.24 -0.34
C LEU A 102 20.91 -9.14 -1.84
N PRO A 103 19.98 -9.59 -2.70
CA PRO A 103 20.04 -9.27 -4.11
C PRO A 103 20.09 -7.74 -4.22
N VAL A 104 20.73 -7.23 -5.27
CA VAL A 104 20.50 -5.83 -5.65
C VAL A 104 19.04 -5.77 -6.10
N ILE A 105 18.13 -5.53 -5.15
CA ILE A 105 16.71 -5.34 -5.42
C ILE A 105 16.60 -4.07 -6.25
N ASP A 106 15.91 -4.14 -7.38
CA ASP A 106 15.66 -2.97 -8.21
C ASP A 106 14.84 -1.93 -7.43
N ASP A 107 15.01 -0.65 -7.77
CA ASP A 107 14.33 0.43 -7.03
C ASP A 107 12.79 0.28 -7.08
N ASP A 108 12.24 -0.29 -8.17
CA ASP A 108 10.79 -0.53 -8.31
C ASP A 108 10.29 -1.62 -7.35
N ASP A 109 11.01 -2.75 -7.27
CA ASP A 109 10.70 -3.83 -6.33
C ASP A 109 10.88 -3.38 -4.88
N ARG A 110 11.90 -2.56 -4.61
CA ARG A 110 12.22 -2.07 -3.26
C ARG A 110 11.11 -1.22 -2.67
N TYR A 111 10.42 -0.45 -3.50
CA TYR A 111 9.36 0.46 -3.08
C TYR A 111 7.96 -0.02 -3.50
N LEU A 112 7.85 -1.30 -3.87
CA LEU A 112 6.57 -1.94 -4.14
C LEU A 112 5.64 -1.80 -2.92
N GLY A 113 4.41 -1.37 -3.18
CA GLY A 113 3.40 -1.12 -2.14
C GLY A 113 3.55 0.20 -1.38
N CYS A 114 4.53 1.06 -1.71
CA CYS A 114 4.54 2.43 -1.21
C CYS A 114 3.47 3.30 -1.89
N GLU A 115 2.85 4.18 -1.11
CA GLU A 115 1.92 5.18 -1.62
C GLU A 115 2.69 6.31 -2.35
N PRO A 116 2.25 6.75 -3.54
CA PRO A 116 2.92 7.80 -4.29
C PRO A 116 2.86 9.14 -3.55
N LEU A 117 3.94 9.93 -3.64
CA LEU A 117 3.93 11.30 -3.15
C LEU A 117 2.99 12.13 -4.03
N ARG A 118 1.93 12.71 -3.45
CA ARG A 118 0.99 13.54 -4.20
C ARG A 118 1.24 15.02 -3.95
N LEU A 119 1.21 15.83 -4.99
CA LEU A 119 1.23 17.29 -4.90
C LEU A 119 -0.12 17.88 -5.27
N THR A 120 -0.55 18.89 -4.54
CA THR A 120 -1.78 19.65 -4.77
C THR A 120 -1.43 21.04 -5.28
N CYS A 121 -2.04 21.42 -6.39
CA CYS A 121 -1.94 22.78 -6.93
C CYS A 121 -2.74 23.76 -6.05
N PRO A 122 -2.18 24.92 -5.65
CA PRO A 122 -2.90 25.91 -4.85
C PRO A 122 -3.98 26.66 -5.62
N SER A 123 -3.90 26.69 -6.96
CA SER A 123 -4.80 27.46 -7.81
C SER A 123 -6.05 26.64 -8.16
N CYS A 124 -5.88 25.43 -8.71
CA CYS A 124 -6.99 24.60 -9.17
C CYS A 124 -7.33 23.43 -8.22
N SER A 125 -6.67 23.33 -7.05
CA SER A 125 -6.86 22.27 -6.04
C SER A 125 -6.67 20.83 -6.55
N CYS A 126 -6.16 20.69 -7.76
CA CYS A 126 -5.90 19.42 -8.41
C CYS A 126 -4.72 18.70 -7.76
N SER A 127 -4.93 17.45 -7.35
CA SER A 127 -3.88 16.57 -6.85
C SER A 127 -3.30 15.69 -7.97
N PHE A 128 -1.99 15.60 -8.06
CA PHE A 128 -1.28 14.76 -9.03
C PHE A 128 -0.08 14.08 -8.36
N GLU A 129 0.44 13.01 -8.97
CA GLU A 129 1.60 12.28 -8.44
C GLU A 129 2.87 13.05 -8.77
N CYS A 130 3.73 13.21 -7.76
CA CYS A 130 5.03 13.84 -7.90
C CYS A 130 5.96 12.86 -8.64
N PRO A 131 6.41 13.20 -9.86
CA PRO A 131 7.30 12.30 -10.59
C PRO A 131 8.66 12.22 -9.88
N PRO A 132 9.33 11.05 -9.85
CA PRO A 132 10.70 10.94 -9.35
C PRO A 132 11.62 11.92 -10.07
N ILE A 133 12.61 12.51 -9.38
CA ILE A 133 13.57 13.42 -10.02
C ILE A 133 14.37 12.72 -11.12
N SER A 134 14.57 11.41 -11.05
CA SER A 134 15.21 10.63 -12.13
C SER A 134 14.52 10.82 -13.49
N THR A 135 13.20 11.00 -13.51
CA THR A 135 12.43 11.25 -14.75
C THR A 135 12.82 12.54 -15.46
N PHE A 136 13.40 13.51 -14.75
CA PHE A 136 13.94 14.72 -15.36
C PHE A 136 15.17 14.44 -16.23
N PHE A 137 15.95 13.42 -15.86
CA PHE A 137 17.21 13.06 -16.50
C PHE A 137 17.09 11.91 -17.50
N SER A 138 15.90 11.28 -17.62
CA SER A 138 15.71 10.14 -18.51
C SER A 138 15.71 10.55 -19.99
N PRO A 139 16.53 9.89 -20.84
CA PRO A 139 16.63 10.17 -22.27
C PRO A 139 15.41 9.74 -23.09
N GLU A 140 14.48 8.96 -22.53
CA GLU A 140 13.23 8.56 -23.20
C GLU A 140 12.28 9.73 -23.48
N SER A 141 12.53 10.89 -22.86
CA SER A 141 11.93 12.16 -23.25
C SER A 141 12.29 12.57 -24.70
N ASN A 142 13.37 12.02 -25.26
CA ASN A 142 13.97 12.41 -26.54
C ASN A 142 14.07 11.28 -27.59
N ALA A 143 13.77 10.02 -27.26
CA ALA A 143 14.13 8.90 -28.14
C ALA A 143 13.09 8.54 -29.23
N ASN A 144 11.82 8.95 -29.12
CA ASN A 144 10.76 8.54 -30.06
C ASN A 144 9.92 9.72 -30.60
N ALA A 145 10.51 10.88 -30.83
CA ALA A 145 9.80 12.02 -31.42
C ALA A 145 10.51 12.54 -32.67
N THR A 146 10.19 11.94 -33.82
CA THR A 146 10.38 12.60 -35.13
C THR A 146 9.26 13.62 -35.33
N GLY A 147 9.60 14.90 -35.37
CA GLY A 147 8.70 16.00 -35.74
C GLY A 147 8.36 16.99 -34.61
N LEU A 148 7.59 18.03 -34.97
CA LEU A 148 7.14 19.21 -34.19
C LEU A 148 6.55 18.92 -32.78
N GLU A 149 6.40 17.65 -32.39
CA GLU A 149 5.92 17.19 -31.08
C GLU A 149 7.03 17.06 -30.01
N ALA A 150 8.31 17.06 -30.40
CA ALA A 150 9.43 16.98 -29.46
C ALA A 150 9.60 18.26 -28.61
N GLU A 151 9.38 19.44 -29.21
CA GLU A 151 9.49 20.72 -28.52
C GLU A 151 8.39 20.91 -27.46
N ASN A 152 7.18 20.39 -27.70
CA ASN A 152 6.05 20.49 -26.75
C ASN A 152 6.13 19.50 -25.56
N LYS A 153 6.88 18.38 -25.67
CA LYS A 153 7.00 17.38 -24.58
C LYS A 153 8.13 17.69 -23.60
N MET A 154 9.23 18.30 -24.05
CA MET A 154 10.32 18.74 -23.15
C MET A 154 9.85 19.82 -22.15
N ASP A 155 8.87 20.63 -22.56
CA ASP A 155 8.20 21.65 -21.73
C ASP A 155 7.02 21.11 -20.90
N ALA A 156 6.81 19.80 -20.85
CA ALA A 156 5.79 19.18 -19.99
C ALA A 156 6.38 18.64 -18.67
N ASN A 157 7.71 18.68 -18.47
CA ASN A 157 8.30 18.14 -17.25
C ASN A 157 7.99 19.03 -16.03
N PHE A 158 7.37 18.42 -15.01
CA PHE A 158 7.01 19.10 -13.76
C PHE A 158 8.22 19.80 -13.10
N TRP A 159 9.38 19.16 -13.03
CA TRP A 159 10.57 19.69 -12.35
C TRP A 159 11.18 20.89 -13.08
N ARG A 160 11.02 20.98 -14.40
CA ARG A 160 11.46 22.13 -15.19
C ARG A 160 10.57 23.35 -14.95
N ARG A 161 9.25 23.15 -14.94
CA ARG A 161 8.26 24.25 -14.85
C ARG A 161 7.89 24.62 -13.44
N MET A 162 7.98 23.68 -12.51
CA MET A 162 7.49 23.80 -11.14
C MET A 162 6.03 24.30 -11.10
N ARG A 163 5.21 23.81 -12.04
CA ARG A 163 3.82 24.25 -12.23
C ARG A 163 2.90 23.06 -12.42
N CYS A 164 1.64 23.24 -12.08
CA CYS A 164 0.61 22.26 -12.36
C CYS A 164 0.37 22.15 -13.88
N LEU A 165 0.42 20.94 -14.43
CA LEU A 165 0.17 20.67 -15.85
C LEU A 165 -1.29 20.87 -16.28
N ARG A 166 -2.22 20.98 -15.32
CA ARG A 166 -3.65 21.20 -15.58
C ARG A 166 -4.05 22.68 -15.59
N CYS A 167 -3.15 23.58 -15.22
CA CYS A 167 -3.43 25.02 -15.22
C CYS A 167 -2.96 25.64 -16.55
N PRO A 168 -3.75 26.56 -17.13
CA PRO A 168 -3.29 27.44 -18.21
C PRO A 168 -2.03 28.21 -17.81
N GLU A 169 -1.17 28.54 -18.78
CA GLU A 169 0.14 29.15 -18.54
C GLU A 169 0.05 30.56 -17.92
N ASP A 170 -1.04 31.27 -18.20
CA ASP A 170 -1.24 32.68 -17.84
C ASP A 170 -1.78 32.90 -16.42
N ILE A 171 -2.06 31.83 -15.66
CA ILE A 171 -2.58 31.97 -14.29
C ILE A 171 -1.41 32.18 -13.30
N GLU A 172 -1.31 33.41 -12.81
CA GLU A 172 -0.43 33.78 -11.71
C GLU A 172 -0.91 33.06 -10.42
N GLY A 173 -0.04 32.22 -9.83
CA GLY A 173 -0.37 31.39 -8.66
C GLY A 173 -0.33 29.87 -8.88
N CYS A 174 -0.14 29.39 -10.12
CA CYS A 174 -0.01 27.95 -10.40
C CYS A 174 1.41 27.38 -10.15
N LYS A 175 2.36 28.24 -9.77
CA LYS A 175 3.73 27.86 -9.44
C LYS A 175 3.78 27.19 -8.08
N ILE A 176 4.34 25.99 -8.04
CA ILE A 176 4.60 25.23 -6.84
C ILE A 176 5.97 25.64 -6.31
N THR A 177 5.98 26.36 -5.19
CA THR A 177 7.21 26.86 -4.57
C THR A 177 7.91 25.77 -3.77
N PRO A 178 9.22 25.90 -3.48
CA PRO A 178 9.97 24.95 -2.67
C PRO A 178 9.35 24.73 -1.27
N SER A 179 8.85 25.80 -0.65
CA SER A 179 8.15 25.76 0.64
C SER A 179 6.85 24.96 0.57
N MET A 180 6.12 25.04 -0.55
CA MET A 180 4.90 24.27 -0.74
C MET A 180 5.19 22.79 -0.88
N ILE A 181 6.22 22.40 -1.64
CA ILE A 181 6.66 20.99 -1.75
C ILE A 181 7.05 20.49 -0.35
N THR A 182 7.88 21.25 0.37
CA THR A 182 8.33 20.90 1.72
C THR A 182 7.16 20.66 2.67
N ASN A 183 6.18 21.57 2.68
CA ASN A 183 4.99 21.44 3.52
C ASN A 183 4.14 20.23 3.14
N GLN A 184 3.95 19.97 1.84
CA GLN A 184 3.15 18.85 1.37
C GLN A 184 3.82 17.49 1.61
N VAL A 185 5.14 17.40 1.44
CA VAL A 185 5.95 16.22 1.80
C VAL A 185 5.87 15.96 3.29
N LYS A 186 6.09 16.99 4.12
CA LYS A 186 6.00 16.87 5.57
C LYS A 186 4.62 16.38 6.02
N ARG A 187 3.55 16.99 5.49
CA ARG A 187 2.16 16.62 5.83
C ARG A 187 1.86 15.15 5.50
N GLN A 188 2.31 14.64 4.36
CA GLN A 188 2.12 13.24 4.00
C GLN A 188 3.00 12.31 4.85
N ALA A 189 4.25 12.68 5.14
CA ALA A 189 5.09 11.91 6.05
C ALA A 189 4.47 11.81 7.46
N ASP A 190 3.98 12.93 8.01
CA ASP A 190 3.28 12.95 9.29
C ASP A 190 2.00 12.10 9.28
N HIS A 191 1.31 12.00 8.15
CA HIS A 191 0.15 11.12 7.99
C HIS A 191 0.54 9.65 8.15
N PHE A 192 1.61 9.18 7.50
CA PHE A 192 2.09 7.80 7.65
C PHE A 192 2.63 7.51 9.04
N ILE A 193 3.32 8.49 9.66
CA ILE A 193 3.73 8.39 11.06
C ILE A 193 2.50 8.26 11.96
N SER A 194 1.47 9.08 11.75
CA SER A 194 0.20 8.96 12.47
C SER A 194 -0.47 7.60 12.24
N LEU A 195 -0.43 7.07 11.01
CA LEU A 195 -0.98 5.76 10.67
C LEU A 195 -0.30 4.64 11.46
N TYR A 196 1.02 4.66 11.54
CA TYR A 196 1.80 3.74 12.38
C TYR A 196 1.40 3.85 13.87
N TYR A 197 1.36 5.07 14.42
CA TYR A 197 1.02 5.29 15.82
C TYR A 197 -0.45 5.08 16.18
N LYS A 198 -1.37 4.98 15.19
CA LYS A 198 -2.74 4.52 15.44
C LYS A 198 -2.77 3.08 15.94
N GLY A 199 -1.73 2.28 15.68
CA GLY A 199 -1.56 0.95 16.27
C GLY A 199 -2.68 -0.03 15.93
N LEU A 200 -3.26 0.08 14.73
CA LEU A 200 -4.34 -0.82 14.31
C LEU A 200 -3.79 -2.22 14.06
N MET A 201 -4.37 -3.20 14.73
CA MET A 201 -4.04 -4.61 14.60
C MET A 201 -5.24 -5.38 14.06
N MET A 202 -4.98 -6.43 13.29
CA MET A 202 -5.97 -7.36 12.75
C MET A 202 -5.57 -8.78 13.09
N CYS A 203 -6.55 -9.60 13.46
CA CYS A 203 -6.35 -11.04 13.57
C CYS A 203 -5.97 -11.61 12.19
N ASP A 204 -4.88 -12.37 12.15
CA ASP A 204 -4.40 -13.07 10.96
C ASP A 204 -5.40 -14.11 10.44
N ASP A 205 -6.11 -14.80 11.35
CA ASP A 205 -7.15 -15.77 11.03
C ASP A 205 -8.18 -15.16 10.07
N GLU A 206 -8.30 -15.81 8.91
CA GLU A 206 -9.08 -15.31 7.78
C GLU A 206 -10.58 -15.25 8.02
N ILE A 207 -11.08 -16.07 8.94
CA ILE A 207 -12.49 -16.11 9.33
C ILE A 207 -12.74 -15.08 10.43
N CYS A 208 -11.76 -14.85 11.31
CA CYS A 208 -11.91 -13.93 12.43
C CYS A 208 -11.89 -12.46 11.99
N LYS A 209 -10.81 -12.02 11.35
CA LYS A 209 -10.56 -10.60 10.94
C LYS A 209 -10.88 -9.55 12.01
N TYR A 210 -10.87 -9.92 13.29
CA TYR A 210 -11.10 -9.01 14.40
C TYR A 210 -10.05 -7.89 14.37
N THR A 211 -10.50 -6.64 14.45
CA THR A 211 -9.63 -5.47 14.40
C THR A 211 -9.72 -4.67 15.69
N THR A 212 -8.57 -4.23 16.20
CA THR A 212 -8.50 -3.46 17.44
C THR A 212 -7.26 -2.58 17.49
N ARG A 213 -7.29 -1.57 18.36
CA ARG A 213 -6.12 -0.79 18.77
C ARG A 213 -5.68 -1.12 20.19
N SER A 214 -6.49 -1.89 20.91
CA SER A 214 -6.26 -2.26 22.29
C SER A 214 -5.34 -3.46 22.36
N LEU A 215 -4.28 -3.35 23.16
CA LEU A 215 -3.36 -4.46 23.39
C LEU A 215 -4.03 -5.52 24.28
N ASN A 216 -3.93 -6.78 23.87
CA ASN A 216 -4.34 -7.90 24.70
C ASN A 216 -3.15 -8.41 25.53
N LEU A 217 -3.15 -8.14 26.84
CA LEU A 217 -2.03 -8.55 27.72
C LEU A 217 -2.04 -10.04 28.07
N ARG A 218 -3.01 -10.82 27.57
CA ARG A 218 -3.02 -12.27 27.75
C ARG A 218 -1.80 -12.89 27.06
N VAL A 219 -1.19 -13.86 27.73
CA VAL A 219 -0.08 -14.68 27.22
C VAL A 219 -0.50 -16.15 27.36
N MET A 220 -0.35 -16.92 26.30
CA MET A 220 -0.68 -18.35 26.23
C MET A 220 0.44 -19.06 25.49
N GLY A 221 1.02 -20.09 26.13
CA GLY A 221 2.14 -20.84 25.58
C GLY A 221 3.31 -19.94 25.21
N GLU A 222 3.79 -20.08 23.98
CA GLU A 222 4.92 -19.33 23.42
C GLU A 222 4.49 -18.05 22.68
N SER A 223 3.20 -17.67 22.72
CA SER A 223 2.73 -16.46 22.04
C SER A 223 3.33 -15.20 22.67
N GLU A 224 3.77 -14.27 21.83
CA GLU A 224 4.25 -12.96 22.28
C GLU A 224 3.16 -12.18 23.05
N ARG A 225 3.58 -11.32 23.97
CA ARG A 225 2.66 -10.44 24.71
C ARG A 225 1.98 -9.49 23.73
N GLY A 226 0.67 -9.31 23.85
CA GLY A 226 -0.07 -8.36 23.01
C GLY A 226 -0.67 -8.96 21.74
N THR A 227 -0.26 -10.18 21.35
CA THR A 227 -0.62 -10.75 20.05
C THR A 227 -1.82 -11.69 20.09
N ILE A 228 -2.32 -12.10 21.26
CA ILE A 228 -3.44 -13.06 21.30
C ILE A 228 -4.76 -12.39 20.85
N CYS A 229 -5.48 -13.04 19.93
CA CYS A 229 -6.80 -12.58 19.52
C CYS A 229 -7.77 -12.50 20.73
N PRO A 230 -8.50 -11.38 20.91
CA PRO A 230 -9.49 -11.25 21.99
C PRO A 230 -10.63 -12.27 21.93
N ASN A 231 -10.89 -12.85 20.75
CA ASN A 231 -11.90 -13.89 20.57
C ASN A 231 -11.46 -15.28 21.07
N TYR A 232 -10.23 -15.43 21.55
CA TYR A 232 -9.76 -16.68 22.17
C TYR A 232 -10.68 -17.10 23.35
N PRO A 233 -11.12 -18.37 23.44
CA PRO A 233 -10.63 -19.54 22.69
C PRO A 233 -11.35 -19.86 21.37
N HIS A 234 -12.32 -19.06 20.94
CA HIS A 234 -13.05 -19.27 19.68
C HIS A 234 -12.21 -18.91 18.44
N CYS A 235 -11.10 -18.21 18.63
CA CYS A 235 -10.09 -17.94 17.62
C CYS A 235 -8.70 -18.16 18.20
N ASN A 236 -7.87 -18.91 17.48
CA ASN A 236 -6.46 -19.17 17.83
C ASN A 236 -5.47 -18.31 17.04
N GLY A 237 -5.97 -17.34 16.25
CA GLY A 237 -5.13 -16.43 15.50
C GLY A 237 -4.44 -15.37 16.36
N HIS A 238 -3.51 -14.67 15.75
CA HIS A 238 -2.69 -13.61 16.33
C HIS A 238 -3.04 -12.24 15.73
N LEU A 239 -3.03 -11.22 16.57
CA LEU A 239 -3.14 -9.82 16.19
C LEU A 239 -1.82 -9.37 15.56
N ILE A 240 -1.88 -9.02 14.27
CA ILE A 240 -0.76 -8.47 13.51
C ILE A 240 -1.03 -6.99 13.24
N ARG A 241 0.00 -6.14 13.35
CA ARG A 241 -0.11 -4.72 12.97
C ARG A 241 -0.40 -4.60 11.48
N GLN A 242 -1.42 -3.81 11.12
CA GLN A 242 -1.73 -3.56 9.72
C GLN A 242 -0.72 -2.63 9.03
N TYR A 243 -0.02 -1.80 9.80
CA TYR A 243 1.03 -0.91 9.30
C TYR A 243 2.19 -0.95 10.30
N ASN A 244 3.25 -1.66 9.92
CA ASN A 244 4.38 -1.93 10.81
C ASN A 244 5.52 -0.90 10.60
N GLU A 245 6.56 -1.03 11.42
CA GLU A 245 7.75 -0.17 11.39
C GLU A 245 8.54 -0.29 10.07
N ALA A 246 8.56 -1.47 9.45
CA ALA A 246 9.19 -1.69 8.16
C ALA A 246 8.44 -0.97 7.04
N ASP A 247 7.10 -1.01 7.05
CA ASP A 247 6.24 -0.31 6.10
C ASP A 247 6.43 1.21 6.20
N LEU A 248 6.43 1.75 7.42
CA LEU A 248 6.70 3.17 7.66
C LEU A 248 8.09 3.56 7.15
N TYR A 249 9.12 2.78 7.49
CA TYR A 249 10.48 3.07 7.06
C TYR A 249 10.63 3.02 5.53
N ARG A 250 10.02 2.02 4.88
CA ARG A 250 9.99 1.86 3.43
C ARG A 250 9.31 3.07 2.77
N GLN A 251 8.16 3.52 3.29
CA GLN A 251 7.43 4.69 2.81
C GLN A 251 8.23 6.00 2.94
N LEU A 252 8.84 6.25 4.10
CA LEU A 252 9.67 7.47 4.29
C LEU A 252 10.93 7.43 3.43
N SER A 253 11.51 6.24 3.24
CA SER A 253 12.66 6.02 2.36
C SER A 253 12.30 6.23 0.89
N TYR A 254 11.10 5.83 0.47
CA TYR A 254 10.57 6.09 -0.87
C TYR A 254 10.46 7.60 -1.15
N PHE A 255 9.95 8.38 -0.20
CA PHE A 255 9.93 9.85 -0.36
C PHE A 255 11.34 10.46 -0.40
N CYS A 256 12.30 9.92 0.35
CA CYS A 256 13.70 10.34 0.23
C CYS A 256 14.25 10.04 -1.17
N TYR A 257 13.92 8.86 -1.70
CA TYR A 257 14.32 8.39 -3.03
C TYR A 257 13.78 9.28 -4.15
N LEU A 258 12.48 9.60 -4.14
CA LEU A 258 11.84 10.44 -5.14
C LEU A 258 12.51 11.82 -5.26
N LEU A 259 12.98 12.33 -4.13
CA LEU A 259 13.55 13.67 -3.97
C LEU A 259 15.08 13.67 -4.01
N ASP A 260 15.74 12.57 -4.38
CA ASP A 260 17.20 12.49 -4.39
C ASP A 260 17.85 13.01 -5.67
N ALA A 261 17.93 14.34 -5.77
CA ALA A 261 18.64 15.01 -6.86
C ALA A 261 20.13 14.63 -6.90
N THR A 262 20.78 14.47 -5.74
CA THR A 262 22.23 14.17 -5.65
C THR A 262 22.52 12.82 -6.30
N ARG A 263 21.74 11.80 -5.94
CA ARG A 263 21.82 10.46 -6.52
C ARG A 263 21.65 10.48 -8.04
N CYS A 264 20.76 11.32 -8.55
CA CYS A 264 20.52 11.43 -9.99
C CYS A 264 21.70 12.09 -10.72
N ILE A 265 22.27 13.15 -10.15
CA ILE A 265 23.42 13.87 -10.72
C ILE A 265 24.67 13.00 -10.78
N GLU A 266 24.91 12.18 -9.74
CA GLU A 266 26.02 11.25 -9.69
C GLU A 266 25.96 10.18 -10.80
N LYS A 267 24.74 9.77 -11.19
CA LYS A 267 24.50 8.80 -12.28
C LYS A 267 24.66 9.40 -13.69
N LEU A 268 24.69 10.72 -13.85
CA LEU A 268 24.88 11.37 -15.15
C LEU A 268 26.33 11.24 -15.65
N ASP A 269 26.49 11.05 -16.95
CA ASP A 269 27.78 11.16 -17.64
C ASP A 269 28.25 12.62 -17.76
N GLN A 270 29.53 12.80 -18.07
CA GLN A 270 30.18 14.12 -18.10
C GLN A 270 29.54 15.07 -19.11
N ASN A 271 29.07 14.56 -20.27
CA ASN A 271 28.46 15.39 -21.31
C ASN A 271 27.05 15.82 -20.91
N SER A 272 26.24 14.91 -20.35
CA SER A 272 24.90 15.26 -19.86
C SER A 272 24.93 16.24 -18.70
N ARG A 273 25.94 16.17 -17.82
CA ARG A 273 26.10 17.14 -16.71
C ARG A 273 26.23 18.58 -17.20
N ALA A 274 26.99 18.82 -18.27
CA ALA A 274 27.13 20.15 -18.85
C ALA A 274 25.80 20.66 -19.44
N THR A 275 25.01 19.77 -20.05
CA THR A 275 23.70 20.10 -20.63
C THR A 275 22.68 20.53 -19.56
N TYR A 276 22.68 19.89 -18.39
CA TYR A 276 21.68 20.12 -17.35
C TYR A 276 22.13 21.06 -16.22
N GLU A 277 23.32 21.67 -16.28
CA GLU A 277 23.92 22.41 -15.16
C GLU A 277 22.98 23.47 -14.53
N ARG A 278 22.34 24.30 -15.37
CA ARG A 278 21.37 25.33 -14.90
C ARG A 278 20.09 24.74 -14.31
N ASP A 279 19.58 23.67 -14.90
CA ASP A 279 18.36 23.01 -14.44
C ASP A 279 18.61 22.27 -13.13
N VAL A 280 19.77 21.62 -13.00
CA VAL A 280 20.23 20.92 -11.79
C VAL A 280 20.25 21.89 -10.61
N ALA A 281 20.85 23.07 -10.76
CA ALA A 281 20.89 24.06 -9.69
C ALA A 281 19.47 24.50 -9.26
N THR A 282 18.57 24.68 -10.23
CA THR A 282 17.18 25.05 -9.98
C THR A 282 16.42 23.95 -9.24
N ILE A 283 16.48 22.71 -9.71
CA ILE A 283 15.82 21.55 -9.11
C ILE A 283 16.38 21.28 -7.71
N TYR A 284 17.70 21.34 -7.55
CA TYR A 284 18.34 21.16 -6.26
C TYR A 284 17.82 22.18 -5.26
N SER A 285 17.82 23.47 -5.61
CA SER A 285 17.30 24.53 -4.73
C SER A 285 15.82 24.34 -4.37
N ALA A 286 15.03 23.76 -5.28
CA ALA A 286 13.61 23.56 -5.07
C ALA A 286 13.29 22.35 -4.19
N VAL A 287 14.10 21.29 -4.27
CA VAL A 287 13.84 20.01 -3.60
C VAL A 287 14.60 19.87 -2.30
N HIS A 288 15.80 20.45 -2.20
CA HIS A 288 16.69 20.27 -1.06
C HIS A 288 16.01 20.50 0.30
N PRO A 289 15.18 21.55 0.50
CA PRO A 289 14.47 21.74 1.77
C PRO A 289 13.52 20.57 2.10
N ALA A 290 12.76 20.09 1.11
CA ALA A 290 11.86 18.95 1.28
C ALA A 290 12.64 17.66 1.56
N GLN A 291 13.77 17.45 0.87
CA GLN A 291 14.65 16.32 1.07
C GLN A 291 15.24 16.28 2.49
N LEU A 292 15.68 17.42 3.03
CA LEU A 292 16.16 17.52 4.41
C LEU A 292 15.08 17.17 5.43
N VAL A 293 13.85 17.66 5.22
CA VAL A 293 12.73 17.35 6.13
C VAL A 293 12.41 15.86 6.13
N ILE A 294 12.29 15.23 4.96
CA ILE A 294 11.96 13.80 4.90
C ILE A 294 13.09 12.93 5.44
N ARG A 295 14.35 13.23 5.14
CA ARG A 295 15.51 12.52 5.71
C ARG A 295 15.51 12.63 7.22
N LYS A 296 15.31 13.83 7.78
CA LYS A 296 15.20 14.03 9.23
C LYS A 296 14.06 13.22 9.86
N LEU A 297 12.92 13.09 9.18
CA LEU A 297 11.80 12.27 9.67
C LEU A 297 12.12 10.77 9.60
N ARG A 298 12.70 10.30 8.48
CA ARG A 298 13.13 8.91 8.30
C ARG A 298 14.18 8.51 9.34
N ASP A 299 15.18 9.36 9.59
CA ASP A 299 16.30 9.04 10.47
C ASP A 299 15.91 8.99 11.95
N ARG A 300 14.73 9.50 12.32
CA ARG A 300 14.11 9.27 13.63
C ARG A 300 13.55 7.85 13.79
N CYS A 301 13.36 7.12 12.69
CA CYS A 301 12.91 5.74 12.72
C CYS A 301 14.08 4.83 13.10
N ALA A 302 13.98 4.15 14.25
CA ALA A 302 15.01 3.23 14.72
C ALA A 302 15.22 2.03 13.79
N TYR A 303 14.22 1.67 12.96
CA TYR A 303 14.28 0.54 12.03
C TYR A 303 15.42 0.66 11.01
N GLY A 304 15.86 1.88 10.69
CA GLY A 304 16.98 2.12 9.78
C GLY A 304 18.37 1.96 10.40
N TRP A 305 18.47 1.73 11.71
CA TRP A 305 19.73 1.72 12.45
C TRP A 305 20.04 0.35 13.02
N VAL A 306 21.27 -0.12 12.80
CA VAL A 306 21.77 -1.37 13.37
C VAL A 306 23.01 -1.07 14.22
N GLN A 307 22.92 -1.30 15.53
CA GLN A 307 24.07 -1.18 16.42
C GLN A 307 24.87 -2.50 16.37
N LEU A 308 25.92 -2.55 15.54
CA LEU A 308 26.71 -3.77 15.32
C LEU A 308 27.31 -4.36 16.61
N LYS A 309 27.59 -3.53 17.60
CA LYS A 309 28.04 -3.97 18.94
C LYS A 309 27.02 -4.84 19.68
N ASP A 310 25.73 -4.69 19.40
CA ASP A 310 24.67 -5.48 20.04
C ASP A 310 24.53 -6.86 19.37
N LEU A 311 25.11 -7.02 18.17
CA LEU A 311 25.09 -8.25 17.38
C LEU A 311 26.41 -9.05 17.47
N THR A 312 27.46 -8.46 18.05
CA THR A 312 28.78 -9.07 18.13
C THR A 312 29.19 -9.25 19.59
N VAL A 313 29.52 -10.49 19.96
CA VAL A 313 30.17 -10.74 21.26
C VAL A 313 31.64 -10.44 21.08
N SER A 314 32.16 -9.47 21.83
CA SER A 314 33.60 -9.21 21.89
C SER A 314 34.26 -10.44 22.53
N VAL A 315 35.05 -11.17 21.75
CA VAL A 315 35.91 -12.27 22.23
C VAL A 315 37.24 -11.71 22.69
#